data_AF-A0A0U2WI57-F1
#
_entry.id   AF-A0A0U2WI57-F1
#
_cell.length_a   1.000
_cell.length_b   1.000
_cell.length_c   1.000
_cell.angle_alpha   90.00
_cell.angle_beta   90.00
_cell.angle_gamma   90.00
#
_symmetry.space_group_name_H-M   'P 1'
#
loop_
_entity.id
_entity.type
_entity.pdbx_description
1 polymer ?
#
loop_
_entity_poly.entity_id
_entity_poly.type
_entity_poly.pdbx_seq_one_letter_code
_entity_poly.pdbx_strand_id
1 'polypeptide(L)'
;MPFNEQLPQWDATGVEPPASKKSTGWQAGEKPPADYWNWQMNRTYKALEELQQKAIDKADATNTATPNTVVKRDANGRAKFAAPAASDDAARKAEIDAVQSNLNSHAAITSGVHGSTRNPEANKIVQRDENGNFYVQAPVDAWHVVRKTDLDTHAYSTTGIHGATSAATANRIVQRDETGNFKVQPPTDGWHVARKAEVDAAIQTARGASVNKIAVYAGSNGIDPNTTTDAYILTSHANTPSGDSKFWHIRTLFYSDTASGRAQIAQSYQGSDEIYIRHYHESDGWTPWRRLWHAGNLGPGRIITLYAPDAPAYVRDTSNANTTGFTAGGTQFDFRNLYHRVDSGVITGREVYLEALVYAPNSYGSVYLRTNSGTFFGGVTTAPNSGYARLRSGNIAGAFPAGQDFHIVAYSSGEITNVYIGGVRLIIL
;
A
#
# COMPACT_ATOMS: atom_id res chain seq x y z
N MET A 1 53.84 39.31 -86.35
CA MET A 1 53.27 38.74 -87.59
C MET A 1 53.97 39.44 -88.73
N PRO A 2 54.42 38.76 -89.80
CA PRO A 2 55.03 39.48 -90.92
C PRO A 2 53.99 40.39 -91.59
N PHE A 3 54.40 41.59 -91.98
CA PHE A 3 53.59 42.44 -92.85
C PHE A 3 53.64 41.86 -94.27
N ASN A 4 52.47 41.52 -94.84
CA ASN A 4 52.39 40.95 -96.19
C ASN A 4 52.42 42.02 -97.30
N GLU A 5 51.98 43.23 -96.99
CA GLU A 5 51.88 44.34 -97.94
C GLU A 5 53.17 45.15 -97.99
N GLN A 6 53.62 45.48 -99.21
CA GLN A 6 54.75 46.39 -99.42
C GLN A 6 54.34 47.82 -99.09
N LEU A 7 55.25 48.56 -98.46
CA LEU A 7 55.03 49.99 -98.23
C LEU A 7 54.97 50.74 -99.56
N PRO A 8 54.10 51.75 -99.70
CA PRO A 8 54.08 52.63 -100.87
C PRO A 8 55.31 53.54 -100.85
N GLN A 9 56.48 52.98 -101.19
CA GLN A 9 57.76 53.66 -101.12
C GLN A 9 57.74 54.91 -102.00
N TRP A 10 57.99 56.07 -101.36
CA TRP A 10 57.99 57.36 -102.03
C TRP A 10 59.14 58.22 -101.50
N ASP A 11 60.29 58.17 -102.17
CA ASP A 11 61.53 58.79 -101.67
C ASP A 11 61.66 60.28 -101.99
N ALA A 12 60.82 60.83 -102.88
CA ALA A 12 60.83 62.24 -103.19
C ALA A 12 60.32 63.06 -101.99
N THR A 13 61.21 63.74 -101.28
CA THR A 13 60.89 64.50 -100.05
C THR A 13 59.88 65.62 -100.28
N GLY A 14 59.91 66.27 -101.45
CA GLY A 14 59.05 67.41 -101.74
C GLY A 14 59.28 68.61 -100.82
N VAL A 15 58.30 69.53 -100.81
CA VAL A 15 58.28 70.74 -99.97
C VAL A 15 56.99 70.74 -99.17
N GLU A 16 57.09 71.04 -97.87
CA GLU A 16 55.91 71.14 -97.02
C GLU A 16 54.97 72.26 -97.49
N PRO A 17 53.68 72.00 -97.72
CA PRO A 17 52.72 73.05 -98.05
C PRO A 17 52.60 74.09 -96.92
N PRO A 18 52.36 75.37 -97.23
CA PRO A 18 52.16 76.40 -96.22
C PRO A 18 50.97 76.05 -95.30
N ALA A 19 51.02 76.53 -94.06
CA ALA A 19 50.00 76.23 -93.04
C ALA A 19 48.56 76.53 -93.51
N SER A 20 48.37 77.60 -94.29
CA SER A 20 47.09 77.94 -94.90
C SER A 20 46.55 76.80 -95.78
N LYS A 21 47.39 76.19 -96.63
CA LYS A 21 47.00 75.08 -97.51
C LYS A 21 46.75 73.78 -96.75
N LYS A 22 47.51 73.49 -95.70
CA LYS A 22 47.22 72.35 -94.81
C LYS A 22 45.87 72.49 -94.08
N SER A 23 45.43 73.72 -93.82
CA SER A 23 44.15 74.00 -93.15
C SER A 23 42.96 74.04 -94.11
N THR A 24 43.10 74.63 -95.30
CA THR A 24 41.97 74.83 -96.24
C THR A 24 41.87 73.74 -97.30
N GLY A 25 42.90 72.92 -97.46
CA GLY A 25 43.01 71.93 -98.54
C GLY A 25 43.21 72.54 -99.93
N TRP A 26 43.36 71.66 -100.92
CA TRP A 26 43.38 72.03 -102.34
C TRP A 26 41.98 72.47 -102.79
N GLN A 27 41.90 73.62 -103.44
CA GLN A 27 40.62 74.13 -103.96
C GLN A 27 40.30 73.54 -105.34
N ALA A 28 39.03 73.54 -105.73
CA ALA A 28 38.62 73.06 -107.04
C ALA A 28 39.33 73.84 -108.16
N GLY A 29 39.91 73.12 -109.13
CA GLY A 29 40.68 73.70 -110.23
C GLY A 29 42.14 74.05 -109.88
N GLU A 30 42.54 73.95 -108.60
CA GLU A 30 43.93 74.11 -108.20
C GLU A 30 44.76 72.90 -108.66
N LYS A 31 45.95 73.17 -109.22
CA LYS A 31 46.94 72.17 -109.57
C LYS A 31 48.09 72.27 -108.58
N PRO A 32 48.09 71.46 -107.50
CA PRO A 32 49.13 71.55 -106.48
C PRO A 32 50.50 71.29 -107.11
N PRO A 33 51.55 72.05 -106.73
CA PRO A 33 52.92 71.73 -107.07
C PRO A 33 53.24 70.25 -106.80
N ALA A 34 53.99 69.62 -107.71
CA ALA A 34 54.43 68.24 -107.53
C ALA A 34 55.18 68.04 -106.21
N ASP A 35 55.94 69.05 -105.77
CA ASP A 35 56.65 69.04 -104.50
C ASP A 35 55.74 68.91 -103.28
N TYR A 36 54.51 69.42 -103.34
CA TYR A 36 53.55 69.30 -102.23
C TYR A 36 52.96 67.88 -102.14
N TRP A 37 52.70 67.26 -103.30
CA TRP A 37 52.30 65.85 -103.36
C TRP A 37 53.43 64.92 -102.93
N ASN A 38 54.64 65.19 -103.38
CA ASN A 38 55.84 64.47 -102.99
C ASN A 38 56.02 64.50 -101.46
N TRP A 39 55.85 65.66 -100.82
CA TRP A 39 55.92 65.79 -99.36
C TRP A 39 54.87 64.94 -98.64
N GLN A 40 53.60 65.02 -99.05
CA GLN A 40 52.53 64.25 -98.40
C GLN A 40 52.73 62.74 -98.55
N MET A 41 53.08 62.28 -99.75
CA MET A 41 53.31 60.87 -100.04
C MET A 41 54.55 60.35 -99.30
N ASN A 42 55.66 61.09 -99.33
CA ASN A 42 56.88 60.74 -98.58
C ASN A 42 56.62 60.70 -97.08
N ARG A 43 55.91 61.69 -96.50
CA ARG A 43 55.63 61.71 -95.07
C ARG A 43 54.72 60.57 -94.63
N THR A 44 53.73 60.23 -95.46
CA THR A 44 52.83 59.08 -95.23
C THR A 44 53.62 57.76 -95.31
N TYR A 45 54.47 57.60 -96.34
CA TYR A 45 55.38 56.46 -96.45
C TYR A 45 56.27 56.34 -95.22
N LYS A 46 56.96 57.41 -94.80
CA LYS A 46 57.87 57.40 -93.64
C LYS A 46 57.16 57.10 -92.32
N ALA A 47 55.92 57.56 -92.14
CA ALA A 47 55.12 57.21 -90.96
C ALA A 47 54.71 55.72 -90.96
N LEU A 48 54.33 55.17 -92.11
CA LEU A 48 54.01 53.75 -92.25
C LEU A 48 55.27 52.87 -92.11
N GLU A 49 56.41 53.32 -92.61
CA GLU A 49 57.73 52.69 -92.42
C GLU A 49 58.10 52.63 -90.94
N GLU A 50 57.98 53.75 -90.22
CA GLU A 50 58.22 53.80 -88.79
C GLU A 50 57.29 52.85 -88.03
N LEU A 51 56.00 52.81 -88.37
CA LEU A 51 55.06 51.88 -87.74
C LEU A 51 55.40 50.43 -88.05
N GLN A 52 55.71 50.05 -89.30
CA GLN A 52 56.10 48.67 -89.61
C GLN A 52 57.43 48.28 -88.92
N GLN A 53 58.37 49.21 -88.75
CA GLN A 53 59.63 48.98 -88.05
C GLN A 53 59.47 48.91 -86.52
N LYS A 54 58.52 49.66 -85.94
CA LYS A 54 58.31 49.74 -84.48
C LYS A 54 57.13 48.91 -83.97
N ALA A 55 56.27 48.38 -84.84
CA ALA A 55 55.10 47.59 -84.47
C ALA A 55 55.55 46.24 -83.91
N ILE A 56 55.95 46.26 -82.64
CA ILE A 56 56.27 45.13 -81.76
C ILE A 56 56.82 43.98 -82.58
N ASP A 57 58.05 44.15 -83.05
CA ASP A 57 58.83 43.00 -83.39
C ASP A 57 58.95 42.13 -82.14
N LYS A 58 58.96 40.82 -82.37
CA LYS A 58 59.13 39.76 -81.35
C LYS A 58 60.35 40.00 -80.42
N ALA A 59 61.19 40.98 -80.69
CA ALA A 59 62.35 41.38 -79.91
C ALA A 59 61.99 41.89 -78.50
N ASP A 60 60.92 42.67 -78.33
CA ASP A 60 60.56 43.23 -77.02
C ASP A 60 59.66 42.32 -76.18
N ALA A 61 59.22 41.20 -76.76
CA ALA A 61 58.38 40.21 -76.09
C ALA A 61 59.10 38.87 -75.95
N THR A 62 59.50 38.53 -74.72
CA THR A 62 60.24 37.29 -74.43
C THR A 62 59.45 36.34 -73.55
N ASN A 63 59.73 35.04 -73.69
CA ASN A 63 59.22 33.99 -72.80
C ASN A 63 60.15 33.73 -71.60
N THR A 64 61.21 34.52 -71.46
CA THR A 64 62.08 34.60 -70.28
C THR A 64 61.64 35.74 -69.38
N ALA A 65 61.84 35.61 -68.08
CA ALA A 65 61.58 36.69 -67.14
C ALA A 65 62.69 37.76 -67.24
N THR A 66 62.55 38.65 -68.21
CA THR A 66 63.52 39.72 -68.48
C THR A 66 62.92 41.07 -68.10
N PRO A 67 63.61 41.89 -67.28
CA PRO A 67 63.14 43.24 -66.95
C PRO A 67 62.88 44.10 -68.19
N ASN A 68 61.90 45.00 -68.11
CA ASN A 68 61.54 45.94 -69.18
C ASN A 68 61.13 45.28 -70.52
N THR A 69 60.59 44.07 -70.50
CA THR A 69 60.07 43.38 -71.69
C THR A 69 58.62 42.96 -71.52
N VAL A 70 57.90 42.83 -72.64
CA VAL A 70 56.53 42.31 -72.66
C VAL A 70 56.57 40.80 -72.42
N VAL A 71 55.65 40.29 -71.60
CA VAL A 71 55.56 38.86 -71.32
C VAL A 71 54.98 38.11 -72.51
N LYS A 72 55.74 37.14 -73.04
CA LYS A 72 55.29 36.21 -74.07
C LYS A 72 55.06 34.82 -73.47
N ARG A 73 53.97 34.16 -73.89
CA ARG A 73 53.72 32.76 -73.55
C ARG A 73 54.67 31.83 -74.30
N ASP A 74 55.10 30.75 -73.66
CA ASP A 74 55.88 29.68 -74.29
C ASP A 74 55.01 28.81 -75.23
N ALA A 75 55.63 27.79 -75.86
CA ALA A 75 54.93 26.88 -76.77
C ALA A 75 53.77 26.09 -76.12
N ASN A 76 53.74 26.01 -74.79
CA ASN A 76 52.69 25.36 -74.01
C ASN A 76 51.70 26.39 -73.41
N GLY A 77 51.76 27.67 -73.81
CA GLY A 77 50.86 28.72 -73.34
C GLY A 77 51.19 29.29 -71.96
N ARG A 78 52.37 28.99 -71.38
CA ARG A 78 52.74 29.42 -70.03
C ARG A 78 53.54 30.73 -70.06
N ALA A 79 53.30 31.60 -69.09
CA ALA A 79 54.12 32.80 -68.86
C ALA A 79 55.19 32.54 -67.79
N LYS A 80 56.34 33.18 -67.91
CA LYS A 80 57.39 33.18 -66.89
C LYS A 80 57.55 34.58 -66.32
N PHE A 81 57.56 34.66 -65.00
CA PHE A 81 57.77 35.91 -64.25
C PHE A 81 59.02 35.76 -63.39
N ALA A 82 59.65 36.89 -63.05
CA ALA A 82 60.74 36.93 -62.08
C ALA A 82 60.19 36.60 -60.68
N ALA A 83 61.07 36.40 -59.70
CA ALA A 83 60.62 36.30 -58.32
C ALA A 83 59.92 37.60 -57.91
N PRO A 84 58.73 37.55 -57.28
CA PRO A 84 58.06 38.74 -56.77
C PRO A 84 58.98 39.52 -55.82
N ALA A 85 59.12 40.82 -56.05
CA ALA A 85 59.85 41.76 -55.19
C ALA A 85 58.90 42.73 -54.47
N ALA A 86 57.71 42.98 -55.03
CA ALA A 86 56.66 43.82 -54.47
C ALA A 86 55.33 43.07 -54.32
N SER A 87 54.40 43.62 -53.52
CA SER A 87 53.12 42.99 -53.21
C SER A 87 52.14 42.92 -54.38
N ASP A 88 52.34 43.76 -55.39
CA ASP A 88 51.54 43.86 -56.61
C ASP A 88 52.14 43.07 -57.80
N ASP A 89 53.27 42.39 -57.59
CA ASP A 89 53.86 41.49 -58.58
C ASP A 89 53.04 40.20 -58.76
N ALA A 90 53.12 39.61 -59.95
CA ALA A 90 52.53 38.29 -60.20
C ALA A 90 53.34 37.17 -59.48
N ALA A 91 52.68 36.40 -58.61
CA ALA A 91 53.28 35.23 -57.98
C ALA A 91 53.63 34.14 -59.00
N ARG A 92 54.77 33.45 -58.80
CA ARG A 92 55.09 32.26 -59.60
C ARG A 92 54.47 31.02 -58.95
N LYS A 93 54.44 29.93 -59.72
CA LYS A 93 53.92 28.64 -59.23
C LYS A 93 54.68 28.13 -58.01
N ALA A 94 55.99 28.40 -57.93
CA ALA A 94 56.83 27.94 -56.82
C ALA A 94 56.37 28.52 -55.46
N GLU A 95 56.01 29.81 -55.41
CA GLU A 95 55.50 30.44 -54.19
C GLU A 95 54.14 29.85 -53.77
N ILE A 96 53.25 29.63 -54.74
CA ILE A 96 51.92 29.04 -54.50
C ILE A 96 52.06 27.58 -54.05
N ASP A 97 52.94 26.80 -54.69
CA ASP A 97 53.22 25.41 -54.32
C ASP A 97 53.81 25.32 -52.91
N ALA A 98 54.67 26.26 -52.51
CA ALA A 98 55.19 26.33 -51.15
C ALA A 98 54.09 26.61 -50.13
N VAL A 99 53.18 27.55 -50.41
CA VAL A 99 52.00 27.81 -49.56
C VAL A 99 51.11 26.57 -49.49
N GLN A 100 50.83 25.92 -50.62
CA GLN A 100 50.01 24.71 -50.67
C GLN A 100 50.67 23.56 -49.90
N SER A 101 52.00 23.43 -49.98
CA SER A 101 52.75 22.45 -49.18
C SER A 101 52.57 22.72 -47.69
N ASN A 102 52.70 23.96 -47.24
CA ASN A 102 52.50 24.32 -45.84
C ASN A 102 51.07 24.03 -45.36
N LEU A 103 50.07 24.32 -46.19
CA LEU A 103 48.66 24.03 -45.89
C LEU A 103 48.40 22.52 -45.82
N ASN A 104 48.93 21.75 -46.76
CA ASN A 104 48.83 20.29 -46.75
C ASN A 104 49.52 19.68 -45.52
N SER A 105 50.70 20.21 -45.15
CA SER A 105 51.39 19.81 -43.93
C SER A 105 50.55 20.13 -42.70
N HIS A 106 49.93 21.31 -42.60
CA HIS A 106 49.06 21.68 -41.49
C HIS A 106 47.82 20.78 -41.37
N ALA A 107 47.15 20.49 -42.50
CA ALA A 107 45.99 19.60 -42.53
C ALA A 107 46.30 18.15 -42.13
N ALA A 108 47.53 17.69 -42.36
CA ALA A 108 47.99 16.36 -41.99
C ALA A 108 48.44 16.24 -40.51
N ILE A 109 48.50 17.33 -39.75
CA ILE A 109 48.91 17.30 -38.34
C ILE A 109 47.82 16.62 -37.50
N THR A 110 48.16 15.51 -36.85
CA THR A 110 47.28 14.79 -35.91
C THR A 110 47.65 15.01 -34.44
N SER A 111 48.80 15.62 -34.17
CA SER A 111 49.28 15.91 -32.81
C SER A 111 50.06 17.22 -32.74
N GLY A 112 49.97 17.93 -31.62
CA GLY A 112 50.68 19.20 -31.40
C GLY A 112 50.12 20.39 -32.20
N VAL A 113 48.95 20.25 -32.82
CA VAL A 113 48.29 21.32 -33.57
C VAL A 113 48.15 22.55 -32.68
N HIS A 114 48.62 23.71 -33.14
CA HIS A 114 48.58 24.98 -32.40
C HIS A 114 49.19 24.92 -30.99
N GLY A 115 50.20 24.06 -30.78
CA GLY A 115 50.85 23.90 -29.48
C GLY A 115 49.97 23.19 -28.44
N SER A 116 48.98 22.42 -28.89
CA SER A 116 48.12 21.61 -28.02
C SER A 116 48.93 20.56 -27.25
N THR A 117 48.47 20.27 -26.04
CA THR A 117 49.12 19.35 -25.10
C THR A 117 48.13 18.28 -24.65
N ARG A 118 48.64 17.11 -24.25
CA ARG A 118 47.80 16.07 -23.64
C ARG A 118 47.31 16.47 -22.26
N ASN A 119 48.17 17.15 -21.49
CA ASN A 119 47.83 17.66 -20.18
C ASN A 119 47.11 19.02 -20.32
N PRO A 120 46.08 19.29 -19.49
CA PRO A 120 45.48 20.61 -19.38
C PRO A 120 46.50 21.59 -18.80
N GLU A 121 47.18 22.34 -19.66
CA GLU A 121 48.14 23.38 -19.30
C GLU A 121 47.51 24.75 -19.55
N ALA A 122 47.92 25.76 -18.77
CA ALA A 122 47.39 27.12 -18.92
C ALA A 122 47.66 27.66 -20.33
N ASN A 123 46.64 28.28 -20.94
CA ASN A 123 46.70 28.87 -22.29
C ASN A 123 46.98 27.87 -23.42
N LYS A 124 46.77 26.56 -23.21
CA LYS A 124 46.93 25.52 -24.23
C LYS A 124 45.61 24.84 -24.57
N ILE A 125 45.50 24.39 -25.81
CA ILE A 125 44.42 23.50 -26.25
C ILE A 125 44.72 22.09 -25.74
N VAL A 126 43.71 21.39 -25.22
CA VAL A 126 43.85 20.01 -24.71
C VAL A 126 43.55 18.99 -25.82
N GLN A 127 44.42 17.99 -25.96
CA GLN A 127 44.22 16.86 -26.87
C GLN A 127 43.36 15.77 -26.24
N ARG A 128 42.62 15.04 -27.08
CA ARG A 128 41.95 13.81 -26.66
C ARG A 128 42.97 12.66 -26.57
N ASP A 129 42.72 11.70 -25.68
CA ASP A 129 43.46 10.44 -25.66
C ASP A 129 43.03 9.49 -26.79
N GLU A 130 43.66 8.30 -26.85
CA GLU A 130 43.37 7.26 -27.85
C GLU A 130 41.91 6.76 -27.81
N ASN A 131 41.23 6.95 -26.67
CA ASN A 131 39.82 6.59 -26.49
C ASN A 131 38.88 7.79 -26.73
N GLY A 132 39.41 8.95 -27.12
CA GLY A 132 38.62 10.16 -27.37
C GLY A 132 38.30 11.00 -26.12
N ASN A 133 38.87 10.70 -24.96
CA ASN A 133 38.59 11.42 -23.71
C ASN A 133 39.49 12.64 -23.54
N PHE A 134 39.00 13.65 -22.80
CA PHE A 134 39.79 14.81 -22.40
C PHE A 134 40.25 14.69 -20.94
N TYR A 135 41.48 15.12 -20.68
CA TYR A 135 41.96 15.34 -19.31
C TYR A 135 41.56 16.74 -18.83
N VAL A 136 41.03 16.82 -17.62
CA VAL A 136 40.64 18.06 -16.96
C VAL A 136 41.40 18.19 -15.65
N GLN A 137 41.89 19.39 -15.35
CA GLN A 137 42.51 19.69 -14.05
C GLN A 137 41.48 19.65 -12.93
N ALA A 138 41.94 19.58 -11.67
CA ALA A 138 41.03 19.74 -10.55
C ALA A 138 40.35 21.13 -10.64
N PRO A 139 39.01 21.21 -10.50
CA PRO A 139 38.33 22.49 -10.53
C PRO A 139 38.78 23.33 -9.32
N VAL A 140 39.14 24.60 -9.56
CA VAL A 140 39.51 25.57 -8.51
C VAL A 140 38.56 26.77 -8.48
N ASP A 141 37.66 26.86 -9.46
CA ASP A 141 36.66 27.93 -9.59
C ASP A 141 35.31 27.32 -10.00
N ALA A 142 34.21 28.02 -9.70
CA ALA A 142 32.84 27.58 -9.96
C ALA A 142 32.53 27.41 -11.46
N TRP A 143 33.26 28.08 -12.35
CA TRP A 143 33.09 27.97 -13.80
C TRP A 143 33.91 26.83 -14.43
N HIS A 144 34.68 26.08 -13.63
CA HIS A 144 35.46 24.96 -14.12
C HIS A 144 34.58 23.72 -14.35
N VAL A 145 34.95 22.93 -15.35
CA VAL A 145 34.38 21.59 -15.54
C VAL A 145 34.90 20.67 -14.42
N VAL A 146 34.01 19.89 -13.82
CA VAL A 146 34.34 18.94 -12.75
C VAL A 146 34.93 17.65 -13.32
N ARG A 147 35.90 17.04 -12.63
CA ARG A 147 36.46 15.74 -13.05
C ARG A 147 35.50 14.61 -12.72
N LYS A 148 35.53 13.57 -13.54
CA LYS A 148 34.74 12.34 -13.30
C LYS A 148 35.02 11.72 -11.93
N THR A 149 36.27 11.75 -11.46
CA THR A 149 36.64 11.24 -10.12
C THR A 149 35.97 12.01 -8.98
N ASP A 150 35.81 13.33 -9.14
CA ASP A 150 35.18 14.17 -8.12
C ASP A 150 33.66 13.91 -8.09
N LEU A 151 33.05 13.78 -9.27
CA LEU A 151 31.65 13.40 -9.41
C LEU A 151 31.37 12.00 -8.86
N ASP A 152 32.23 11.03 -9.14
CA ASP A 152 32.12 9.67 -8.61
C ASP A 152 32.29 9.64 -7.10
N THR A 153 33.24 10.41 -6.57
CA THR A 153 33.41 10.57 -5.11
C THR A 153 32.13 11.10 -4.47
N HIS A 154 31.48 12.09 -5.10
CA HIS A 154 30.19 12.59 -4.63
C HIS A 154 29.08 11.54 -4.76
N ALA A 155 28.97 10.86 -5.90
CA ALA A 155 27.91 9.90 -6.20
C ALA A 155 27.97 8.62 -5.34
N TYR A 156 29.17 8.18 -4.98
CA TYR A 156 29.40 6.98 -4.17
C TYR A 156 29.69 7.27 -2.70
N SER A 157 29.71 8.55 -2.29
CA SER A 157 29.82 8.86 -0.87
C SER A 157 28.62 8.25 -0.13
N THR A 158 28.90 7.64 1.02
CA THR A 158 27.87 7.08 1.90
C THR A 158 27.76 7.87 3.18
N THR A 159 28.56 8.91 3.38
CA THR A 159 28.62 9.69 4.62
C THR A 159 28.67 11.19 4.35
N GLY A 160 27.91 11.96 5.12
CA GLY A 160 28.01 13.42 5.11
C GLY A 160 27.52 14.13 3.84
N ILE A 161 26.95 13.41 2.86
CA ILE A 161 26.40 14.04 1.66
C ILE A 161 25.29 15.01 2.07
N HIS A 162 25.39 16.25 1.61
CA HIS A 162 24.43 17.32 1.92
C HIS A 162 24.23 17.53 3.44
N GLY A 163 25.27 17.25 4.23
CA GLY A 163 25.20 17.34 5.69
C GLY A 163 24.38 16.23 6.34
N ALA A 164 24.14 15.10 5.67
CA ALA A 164 23.45 13.97 6.27
C ALA A 164 24.23 13.37 7.45
N THR A 165 23.52 12.94 8.50
CA THR A 165 24.12 12.35 9.70
C THR A 165 23.28 11.20 10.23
N SER A 166 23.93 10.22 10.86
CA SER A 166 23.27 9.11 11.56
C SER A 166 22.76 9.48 12.96
N ALA A 167 23.20 10.62 13.49
CA ALA A 167 22.66 11.19 14.72
C ALA A 167 21.37 11.96 14.43
N ALA A 168 20.45 11.95 15.40
CA ALA A 168 19.19 12.67 15.33
C ALA A 168 19.41 14.18 15.58
N THR A 169 20.04 14.85 14.62
CA THR A 169 20.38 16.28 14.68
C THR A 169 19.35 17.10 13.91
N ALA A 170 18.88 18.20 14.49
CA ALA A 170 17.93 19.10 13.84
C ALA A 170 18.52 19.74 12.57
N ASN A 171 17.68 20.05 11.58
CA ASN A 171 18.06 20.69 10.31
C ASN A 171 19.13 19.92 9.51
N ARG A 172 19.09 18.58 9.58
CA ARG A 172 19.98 17.69 8.85
C ARG A 172 19.18 16.60 8.16
N ILE A 173 19.71 16.13 7.03
CA ILE A 173 19.18 14.95 6.34
C ILE A 173 19.51 13.72 7.18
N VAL A 174 18.56 12.80 7.21
CA VAL A 174 18.69 11.54 7.92
C VAL A 174 19.61 10.57 7.16
N GLN A 175 20.57 9.98 7.86
CA GLN A 175 21.33 8.84 7.38
C GLN A 175 21.11 7.62 8.30
N ARG A 176 21.20 6.41 7.74
CA ARG A 176 21.30 5.19 8.55
C ARG A 176 22.68 5.11 9.21
N ASP A 177 22.76 4.52 10.39
CA ASP A 177 24.03 4.20 11.05
C ASP A 177 24.70 2.95 10.42
N GLU A 178 25.88 2.58 10.93
CA GLU A 178 26.66 1.43 10.46
C GLU A 178 25.92 0.09 10.57
N THR A 179 24.89 0.03 11.42
CA THR A 179 24.02 -1.16 11.57
C THR A 179 22.76 -1.09 10.70
N GLY A 180 22.62 -0.05 9.87
CA GLY A 180 21.46 0.16 9.01
C GLY A 180 20.25 0.78 9.72
N ASN A 181 20.39 1.20 10.98
CA ASN A 181 19.31 1.75 11.79
C ASN A 181 19.17 3.26 11.62
N PHE A 182 17.96 3.77 11.84
CA PHE A 182 17.66 5.19 11.83
C PHE A 182 17.35 5.69 13.25
N LYS A 183 17.89 6.86 13.62
CA LYS A 183 17.66 7.52 14.91
C LYS A 183 16.83 8.79 14.73
N VAL A 184 15.74 8.90 15.49
CA VAL A 184 14.96 10.13 15.65
C VAL A 184 14.96 10.62 17.09
N GLN A 185 14.80 11.93 17.27
CA GLN A 185 14.54 12.53 18.58
C GLN A 185 13.15 12.11 19.10
N PRO A 186 12.89 12.24 20.42
CA PRO A 186 11.54 12.07 20.95
C PRO A 186 10.52 12.90 20.14
N PRO A 187 9.36 12.33 19.76
CA PRO A 187 8.31 13.08 19.08
C PRO A 187 7.75 14.17 20.02
N THR A 188 7.55 15.37 19.49
CA THR A 188 6.93 16.51 20.21
C THR A 188 5.62 16.95 19.56
N ASP A 189 5.30 16.41 18.39
CA ASP A 189 4.09 16.71 17.62
C ASP A 189 3.52 15.40 17.04
N GLY A 190 2.21 15.38 16.75
CA GLY A 190 1.51 14.20 16.24
C GLY A 190 1.93 13.75 14.84
N TRP A 191 2.57 14.62 14.06
CA TRP A 191 3.11 14.30 12.73
C TRP A 191 4.54 13.74 12.76
N HIS A 192 5.14 13.62 13.94
CA HIS A 192 6.49 13.07 14.10
C HIS A 192 6.49 11.54 14.01
N VAL A 193 7.61 10.99 13.53
CA VAL A 193 7.88 9.55 13.58
C VAL A 193 8.05 9.10 15.03
N ALA A 194 7.29 8.09 15.46
CA ALA A 194 7.46 7.49 16.79
C ALA A 194 8.75 6.64 16.85
N ARG A 195 9.45 6.64 17.99
CA ARG A 195 10.54 5.67 18.22
C ARG A 195 9.93 4.38 18.72
N LYS A 196 10.75 3.32 18.67
CA LYS A 196 10.40 2.03 19.22
C LYS A 196 10.01 2.10 20.71
N ALA A 197 10.64 2.99 21.49
CA ALA A 197 10.33 3.16 22.90
C ALA A 197 8.88 3.64 23.14
N GLU A 198 8.38 4.61 22.34
CA GLU A 198 6.99 5.06 22.46
C GLU A 198 6.01 3.96 22.03
N VAL A 199 6.32 3.24 20.95
CA VAL A 199 5.48 2.14 20.47
C VAL A 199 5.43 1.00 21.50
N ASP A 200 6.56 0.62 22.08
CA ASP A 200 6.63 -0.42 23.10
C ASP A 200 5.88 -0.02 24.38
N ALA A 201 5.98 1.24 24.80
CA ALA A 201 5.21 1.77 25.94
C ALA A 201 3.70 1.71 25.67
N ALA A 202 3.25 2.13 24.48
CA ALA A 202 1.85 2.06 24.09
C ALA A 202 1.34 0.60 24.05
N ILE A 203 2.15 -0.33 23.53
CA ILE A 203 1.83 -1.77 23.53
C ILE A 203 1.72 -2.30 24.97
N GLN A 204 2.61 -1.91 25.88
CA GLN A 204 2.52 -2.32 27.28
C GLN A 204 1.25 -1.81 27.96
N THR A 205 0.90 -0.54 27.74
CA THR A 205 -0.37 0.03 28.22
C THR A 205 -1.57 -0.75 27.67
N ALA A 206 -1.59 -1.05 26.37
CA ALA A 206 -2.66 -1.82 25.74
C ALA A 206 -2.76 -3.26 26.30
N ARG A 207 -1.62 -3.91 26.54
CA ARG A 207 -1.57 -5.24 27.19
C ARG A 207 -2.09 -5.21 28.62
N GLY A 208 -1.77 -4.15 29.38
CA GLY A 208 -2.27 -3.96 30.75
C GLY A 208 -3.80 -3.88 30.83
N ALA A 209 -4.43 -3.34 29.79
CA ALA A 209 -5.89 -3.21 29.68
C ALA A 209 -6.60 -4.43 29.03
N SER A 210 -5.86 -5.45 28.58
CA SER A 210 -6.43 -6.58 27.82
C SER A 210 -7.23 -7.55 28.70
N VAL A 211 -8.33 -8.09 28.15
CA VAL A 211 -9.21 -9.09 28.79
C VAL A 211 -8.62 -10.51 28.83
N ASN A 212 -7.52 -10.76 28.10
CA ASN A 212 -6.77 -12.03 28.11
C ASN A 212 -5.46 -11.90 28.89
N LYS A 213 -5.52 -11.30 30.08
CA LYS A 213 -4.37 -11.11 30.98
C LYS A 213 -4.11 -12.41 31.76
N ILE A 214 -2.84 -12.78 31.97
CA ILE A 214 -2.49 -13.80 32.96
C ILE A 214 -2.82 -13.24 34.35
N ALA A 215 -3.51 -14.02 35.18
CA ALA A 215 -3.89 -13.60 36.52
C ALA A 215 -2.65 -13.22 37.36
N VAL A 216 -2.71 -12.11 38.08
CA VAL A 216 -1.63 -11.74 39.02
C VAL A 216 -1.64 -12.73 40.19
N TYR A 217 -0.46 -13.25 40.55
CA TYR A 217 -0.29 -14.31 41.54
C TYR A 217 0.89 -13.98 42.47
N ALA A 218 0.70 -14.15 43.78
CA ALA A 218 1.71 -13.82 44.81
C ALA A 218 2.15 -15.04 45.66
N GLY A 219 1.97 -16.26 45.18
CA GLY A 219 2.41 -17.46 45.92
C GLY A 219 1.52 -17.79 47.13
N SER A 220 2.12 -18.44 48.13
CA SER A 220 1.43 -19.11 49.23
C SER A 220 0.63 -18.19 50.18
N ASN A 221 0.95 -16.90 50.25
CA ASN A 221 0.20 -15.96 51.11
C ASN A 221 -1.06 -15.40 50.43
N GLY A 222 -1.22 -15.63 49.11
CA GLY A 222 -2.34 -15.13 48.31
C GLY A 222 -2.40 -13.60 48.21
N ILE A 223 -2.99 -13.09 47.14
CA ILE A 223 -3.37 -11.67 47.05
C ILE A 223 -4.71 -11.51 47.75
N ASP A 224 -4.85 -10.56 48.66
CA ASP A 224 -6.13 -10.31 49.34
C ASP A 224 -7.16 -9.75 48.33
N PRO A 225 -8.24 -10.50 48.01
CA PRO A 225 -9.26 -10.01 47.09
C PRO A 225 -10.04 -8.81 47.65
N ASN A 226 -9.98 -8.52 48.96
CA ASN A 226 -10.66 -7.36 49.52
C ASN A 226 -9.95 -6.04 49.18
N THR A 227 -8.63 -6.05 49.02
CA THR A 227 -7.79 -4.85 48.86
C THR A 227 -7.00 -4.83 47.55
N THR A 228 -7.20 -5.83 46.68
CA THR A 228 -6.54 -5.88 45.37
C THR A 228 -6.87 -4.66 44.50
N THR A 229 -5.85 -4.12 43.84
CA THR A 229 -5.99 -3.10 42.79
C THR A 229 -5.92 -3.70 41.39
N ASP A 230 -5.73 -5.02 41.29
CA ASP A 230 -5.68 -5.75 40.03
C ASP A 230 -7.06 -6.26 39.62
N ALA A 231 -7.39 -6.07 38.34
CA ALA A 231 -8.68 -6.51 37.78
C ALA A 231 -8.78 -8.04 37.64
N TYR A 232 -7.65 -8.76 37.66
CA TYR A 232 -7.63 -10.22 37.55
C TYR A 232 -6.49 -10.83 38.36
N ILE A 233 -6.84 -11.60 39.39
CA ILE A 233 -5.91 -12.28 40.30
C ILE A 233 -6.19 -13.78 40.40
N LEU A 234 -5.18 -14.55 40.78
CA LEU A 234 -5.29 -15.93 41.22
C LEU A 234 -4.85 -15.98 42.69
N THR A 235 -5.72 -16.42 43.58
CA THR A 235 -5.43 -16.35 45.02
C THR A 235 -6.14 -17.44 45.82
N SER A 236 -5.49 -17.87 46.90
CA SER A 236 -6.05 -18.74 47.96
C SER A 236 -6.10 -17.99 49.29
N HIS A 237 -6.36 -16.68 49.26
CA HIS A 237 -6.45 -15.87 50.47
C HIS A 237 -7.69 -16.25 51.32
N ALA A 238 -7.65 -16.01 52.63
CA ALA A 238 -8.77 -16.29 53.54
C ALA A 238 -10.09 -15.57 53.17
N ASN A 239 -10.01 -14.47 52.41
CA ASN A 239 -11.19 -13.73 51.93
C ASN A 239 -11.80 -14.29 50.63
N THR A 240 -11.35 -15.43 50.13
CA THR A 240 -11.98 -16.10 48.96
C THR A 240 -13.22 -16.92 49.38
N PRO A 241 -14.06 -17.41 48.44
CA PRO A 241 -15.31 -18.11 48.77
C PRO A 241 -15.17 -19.34 49.68
N SER A 242 -14.00 -19.97 49.70
CA SER A 242 -13.71 -21.16 50.49
C SER A 242 -12.57 -20.96 51.49
N GLY A 243 -12.26 -19.71 51.85
CA GLY A 243 -11.12 -19.39 52.70
C GLY A 243 -9.79 -19.69 52.01
N ASP A 244 -8.82 -20.23 52.74
CA ASP A 244 -7.48 -20.55 52.24
C ASP A 244 -7.33 -21.95 51.63
N SER A 245 -8.43 -22.70 51.54
CA SER A 245 -8.43 -24.12 51.15
C SER A 245 -8.17 -24.40 49.67
N LYS A 246 -8.36 -23.43 48.76
CA LYS A 246 -8.12 -23.59 47.32
C LYS A 246 -7.94 -22.25 46.61
N PHE A 247 -7.36 -22.31 45.41
CA PHE A 247 -7.17 -21.15 44.55
C PHE A 247 -8.42 -20.79 43.74
N TRP A 248 -8.63 -19.49 43.57
CA TRP A 248 -9.72 -18.89 42.80
C TRP A 248 -9.19 -17.89 41.79
N HIS A 249 -9.69 -17.98 40.56
CA HIS A 249 -9.60 -16.92 39.57
C HIS A 249 -10.62 -15.84 39.92
N ILE A 250 -10.16 -14.69 40.39
CA ILE A 250 -11.04 -13.58 40.79
C ILE A 250 -10.89 -12.44 39.79
N ARG A 251 -11.99 -12.12 39.11
CA ARG A 251 -12.12 -10.92 38.29
C ARG A 251 -12.81 -9.83 39.09
N THR A 252 -12.18 -8.67 39.17
CA THR A 252 -12.71 -7.48 39.86
C THR A 252 -13.11 -6.45 38.81
N LEU A 253 -14.40 -6.09 38.80
CA LEU A 253 -14.93 -4.99 38.02
C LEU A 253 -14.95 -3.76 38.91
N PHE A 254 -14.03 -2.85 38.65
CA PHE A 254 -13.90 -1.58 39.37
C PHE A 254 -14.83 -0.51 38.80
N TYR A 255 -15.27 0.41 39.64
CA TYR A 255 -15.95 1.65 39.25
C TYR A 255 -15.08 2.85 39.63
N SER A 256 -14.82 3.75 38.67
CA SER A 256 -14.03 5.01 38.76
C SER A 256 -12.56 4.94 39.25
N ASP A 257 -12.24 4.03 40.16
CA ASP A 257 -10.93 3.83 40.79
C ASP A 257 -10.83 2.37 41.31
N THR A 258 -9.73 2.02 41.98
CA THR A 258 -9.46 0.66 42.45
C THR A 258 -9.85 0.38 43.90
N ALA A 259 -10.39 1.36 44.64
CA ALA A 259 -10.60 1.29 46.08
C ALA A 259 -12.07 1.44 46.51
N SER A 260 -12.90 2.04 45.67
CA SER A 260 -14.34 2.28 45.90
C SER A 260 -15.20 1.13 45.36
N GLY A 261 -16.42 1.44 44.88
CA GLY A 261 -17.40 0.45 44.43
C GLY A 261 -16.81 -0.58 43.45
N ARG A 262 -16.97 -1.87 43.77
CA ARG A 262 -16.42 -2.95 42.94
C ARG A 262 -17.22 -4.24 43.06
N ALA A 263 -17.29 -4.99 41.97
CA ALA A 263 -17.92 -6.31 41.92
C ALA A 263 -16.87 -7.39 41.63
N GLN A 264 -17.05 -8.58 42.19
CA GLN A 264 -16.13 -9.69 41.98
C GLN A 264 -16.86 -10.94 41.51
N ILE A 265 -16.22 -11.63 40.56
CA ILE A 265 -16.59 -12.95 40.09
C ILE A 265 -15.41 -13.88 40.39
N ALA A 266 -15.63 -14.90 41.21
CA ALA A 266 -14.65 -15.92 41.52
C ALA A 266 -15.01 -17.22 40.79
N GLN A 267 -14.13 -17.70 39.94
CA GLN A 267 -14.22 -18.99 39.26
C GLN A 267 -13.19 -19.95 39.88
N SER A 268 -13.58 -21.19 40.15
CA SER A 268 -12.65 -22.17 40.71
C SER A 268 -11.47 -22.41 39.76
N TYR A 269 -10.24 -22.41 40.31
CA TYR A 269 -9.05 -22.80 39.55
C TYR A 269 -8.93 -24.33 39.45
N GLN A 270 -9.35 -25.02 40.51
CA GLN A 270 -9.21 -26.47 40.68
C GLN A 270 -10.36 -27.05 41.49
N GLY A 271 -10.63 -28.34 41.33
CA GLY A 271 -11.71 -29.05 42.00
C GLY A 271 -13.00 -29.03 41.17
N SER A 272 -14.13 -28.75 41.81
CA SER A 272 -15.43 -28.65 41.15
C SER A 272 -15.60 -27.35 40.36
N ASP A 273 -16.42 -27.38 39.31
CA ASP A 273 -16.81 -26.20 38.54
C ASP A 273 -17.72 -25.31 39.39
N GLU A 274 -17.20 -24.18 39.84
CA GLU A 274 -17.90 -23.28 40.75
C GLU A 274 -17.69 -21.83 40.35
N ILE A 275 -18.76 -21.04 40.40
CA ILE A 275 -18.71 -19.60 40.21
C ILE A 275 -19.42 -18.93 41.39
N TYR A 276 -18.75 -17.96 41.98
CA TYR A 276 -19.27 -17.13 43.06
C TYR A 276 -19.23 -15.66 42.66
N ILE A 277 -20.18 -14.90 43.17
CA ILE A 277 -20.25 -13.45 43.00
C ILE A 277 -20.37 -12.75 44.34
N ARG A 278 -19.80 -11.54 44.43
CA ARG A 278 -20.03 -10.59 45.53
C ARG A 278 -19.80 -9.16 45.04
N HIS A 279 -20.17 -8.17 45.83
CA HIS A 279 -19.79 -6.79 45.60
C HIS A 279 -19.38 -6.08 46.89
N TYR A 280 -18.74 -4.93 46.71
CA TYR A 280 -18.40 -3.97 47.75
C TYR A 280 -19.02 -2.62 47.39
N HIS A 281 -19.72 -2.04 48.36
CA HIS A 281 -20.12 -0.64 48.34
C HIS A 281 -19.70 0.00 49.67
N GLU A 282 -19.29 1.27 49.65
CA GLU A 282 -18.70 1.96 50.81
C GLU A 282 -19.62 1.98 52.03
N SER A 283 -20.95 2.07 51.80
CA SER A 283 -21.95 2.04 52.88
C SER A 283 -22.17 0.67 53.49
N ASP A 284 -21.98 -0.41 52.73
CA ASP A 284 -22.46 -1.75 53.06
C ASP A 284 -21.31 -2.74 53.32
N GLY A 285 -20.08 -2.35 52.97
CA GLY A 285 -18.92 -3.22 53.00
C GLY A 285 -18.99 -4.32 51.94
N TRP A 286 -18.22 -5.39 52.16
CA TRP A 286 -18.26 -6.57 51.29
C TRP A 286 -19.50 -7.41 51.60
N THR A 287 -20.31 -7.70 50.59
CA THR A 287 -21.33 -8.74 50.73
C THR A 287 -20.66 -10.12 50.82
N PRO A 288 -21.31 -11.10 51.49
CA PRO A 288 -20.86 -12.49 51.46
C PRO A 288 -20.76 -13.02 50.02
N TRP A 289 -19.83 -13.94 49.78
CA TRP A 289 -19.76 -14.67 48.53
C TRP A 289 -21.04 -15.48 48.30
N ARG A 290 -21.69 -15.31 47.15
CA ARG A 290 -22.89 -16.06 46.75
C ARG A 290 -22.56 -17.00 45.60
N ARG A 291 -22.81 -18.29 45.79
CA ARG A 291 -22.62 -19.32 44.75
C ARG A 291 -23.70 -19.21 43.68
N LEU A 292 -23.32 -19.28 42.42
CA LEU A 292 -24.25 -19.41 41.30
C LEU A 292 -24.73 -20.87 41.16
N TRP A 293 -26.03 -21.04 41.01
CA TRP A 293 -26.65 -22.35 40.80
C TRP A 293 -26.49 -22.80 39.35
N HIS A 294 -26.17 -24.08 39.15
CA HIS A 294 -26.13 -24.75 37.86
C HIS A 294 -26.63 -26.20 38.02
N ALA A 295 -26.90 -26.88 36.91
CA ALA A 295 -27.45 -28.25 36.93
C ALA A 295 -26.61 -29.25 37.74
N GLY A 296 -25.30 -29.01 37.88
CA GLY A 296 -24.39 -29.87 38.65
C GLY A 296 -24.38 -29.62 40.17
N ASN A 297 -25.00 -28.55 40.66
CA ASN A 297 -25.05 -28.24 42.11
C ASN A 297 -26.47 -28.04 42.67
N LEU A 298 -27.49 -28.17 41.83
CA LEU A 298 -28.88 -28.38 42.24
C LEU A 298 -29.06 -29.84 42.65
N GLY A 299 -28.62 -30.18 43.86
CA GLY A 299 -28.74 -31.54 44.37
C GLY A 299 -30.20 -32.02 44.42
N PRO A 300 -30.46 -33.32 44.23
CA PRO A 300 -31.78 -33.90 44.47
C PRO A 300 -32.14 -33.69 45.94
N GLY A 301 -33.20 -32.90 46.19
CA GLY A 301 -33.67 -32.61 47.55
C GLY A 301 -33.83 -31.13 47.91
N ARG A 302 -33.40 -30.19 47.05
CA ARG A 302 -33.80 -28.77 47.20
C ARG A 302 -35.03 -28.48 46.36
N ILE A 303 -36.13 -29.05 46.83
CA ILE A 303 -37.49 -28.76 46.36
C ILE A 303 -37.73 -27.27 46.58
N ILE A 304 -38.24 -26.59 45.55
CA ILE A 304 -38.93 -25.31 45.71
C ILE A 304 -40.13 -25.61 46.59
N THR A 305 -40.03 -25.37 47.90
CA THR A 305 -41.19 -25.41 48.78
C THR A 305 -42.08 -24.24 48.39
N LEU A 306 -43.06 -24.48 47.52
CA LEU A 306 -44.18 -23.57 47.34
C LEU A 306 -44.97 -23.59 48.64
N TYR A 307 -44.80 -22.57 49.47
CA TYR A 307 -45.57 -22.42 50.69
C TYR A 307 -47.03 -22.11 50.31
N ALA A 308 -47.92 -23.11 50.42
CA ALA A 308 -49.35 -22.91 50.42
C ALA A 308 -49.80 -22.77 51.89
N PRO A 309 -50.29 -21.60 52.33
CA PRO A 309 -50.53 -21.33 53.74
C PRO A 309 -51.68 -22.14 54.40
N ASP A 310 -52.47 -22.91 53.64
CA ASP A 310 -53.81 -23.31 54.11
C ASP A 310 -54.04 -24.84 54.22
N ALA A 311 -53.04 -25.70 54.01
CA ALA A 311 -53.19 -27.15 54.29
C ALA A 311 -51.84 -27.85 54.52
N PRO A 312 -51.71 -28.77 55.52
CA PRO A 312 -50.49 -29.54 55.71
C PRO A 312 -50.37 -30.60 54.59
N ALA A 313 -49.71 -30.25 53.50
CA ALA A 313 -49.28 -31.21 52.48
C ALA A 313 -48.03 -31.95 53.00
N TYR A 314 -48.26 -33.09 53.64
CA TYR A 314 -47.21 -34.00 54.07
C TYR A 314 -46.77 -34.87 52.87
N VAL A 315 -45.76 -34.42 52.13
CA VAL A 315 -45.11 -35.25 51.11
C VAL A 315 -44.02 -36.08 51.80
N ARG A 316 -44.35 -37.33 52.13
CA ARG A 316 -43.37 -38.32 52.57
C ARG A 316 -42.85 -39.03 51.33
N ASP A 317 -41.60 -38.77 50.96
CA ASP A 317 -40.88 -39.56 49.96
C ASP A 317 -40.63 -40.96 50.53
N THR A 318 -41.26 -41.97 49.94
CA THR A 318 -41.06 -43.38 50.27
C THR A 318 -40.43 -44.17 49.13
N SER A 319 -39.89 -43.52 48.10
CA SER A 319 -39.30 -44.23 46.98
C SER A 319 -37.79 -44.43 47.16
N ASN A 320 -37.45 -45.47 47.92
CA ASN A 320 -36.15 -46.13 47.82
C ASN A 320 -36.09 -46.86 46.46
N ALA A 321 -35.93 -46.12 45.36
CA ALA A 321 -35.80 -46.70 44.03
C ALA A 321 -34.89 -45.85 43.15
N ASN A 322 -33.67 -46.37 43.03
CA ASN A 322 -32.66 -46.08 42.04
C ASN A 322 -33.26 -46.13 40.61
N THR A 323 -33.70 -45.01 40.05
CA THR A 323 -34.05 -44.91 38.62
C THR A 323 -33.05 -44.01 37.90
N THR A 324 -32.04 -44.67 37.35
CA THR A 324 -31.16 -44.17 36.31
C THR A 324 -31.95 -43.87 35.03
N GLY A 325 -31.77 -42.68 34.45
CA GLY A 325 -32.03 -42.41 33.04
C GLY A 325 -33.29 -41.59 32.74
N PHE A 326 -33.12 -40.27 32.58
CA PHE A 326 -34.01 -39.45 31.76
C PHE A 326 -33.36 -39.29 30.38
N THR A 327 -33.90 -39.96 29.37
CA THR A 327 -33.60 -39.65 27.97
C THR A 327 -34.67 -38.69 27.46
N ALA A 328 -34.25 -37.47 27.13
CA ALA A 328 -35.12 -36.46 26.53
C ALA A 328 -35.45 -36.84 25.08
N GLY A 329 -36.75 -36.94 24.76
CA GLY A 329 -37.23 -37.05 23.39
C GLY A 329 -38.59 -37.74 23.27
N GLY A 330 -39.67 -36.97 23.28
CA GLY A 330 -41.04 -37.43 23.01
C GLY A 330 -41.99 -37.09 24.13
N THR A 331 -42.97 -36.24 23.85
CA THR A 331 -44.06 -35.84 24.75
C THR A 331 -44.92 -37.05 25.10
N GLN A 332 -44.61 -37.67 26.25
CA GLN A 332 -45.46 -38.64 26.91
C GLN A 332 -45.42 -38.36 28.42
N PHE A 333 -46.35 -37.54 28.91
CA PHE A 333 -46.59 -37.41 30.35
C PHE A 333 -47.34 -38.65 30.82
N ASP A 334 -46.60 -39.68 31.19
CA ASP A 334 -47.14 -40.88 31.82
C ASP A 334 -47.24 -40.60 33.33
N PHE A 335 -48.44 -40.31 33.84
CA PHE A 335 -48.72 -40.25 35.28
C PHE A 335 -48.69 -41.67 35.85
N ARG A 336 -47.54 -42.34 35.80
CA ARG A 336 -47.36 -43.63 36.47
C ARG A 336 -47.33 -43.36 37.97
N ASN A 337 -48.34 -43.91 38.64
CA ASN A 337 -48.42 -44.13 40.09
C ASN A 337 -49.19 -43.07 40.89
N LEU A 338 -50.50 -43.00 40.69
CA LEU A 338 -51.41 -42.78 41.81
C LEU A 338 -52.12 -44.10 42.13
N TYR A 339 -51.40 -45.05 42.75
CA TYR A 339 -51.99 -46.32 43.19
C TYR A 339 -52.81 -46.09 44.47
N HIS A 340 -54.12 -46.37 44.41
CA HIS A 340 -54.89 -46.71 45.61
C HIS A 340 -55.02 -48.24 45.67
N ARG A 341 -54.25 -48.88 46.54
CA ARG A 341 -54.41 -50.30 46.83
C ARG A 341 -55.46 -50.48 47.91
N VAL A 342 -56.53 -51.22 47.63
CA VAL A 342 -57.49 -51.63 48.65
C VAL A 342 -56.98 -52.92 49.29
N ASP A 343 -56.32 -52.80 50.44
CA ASP A 343 -55.89 -53.96 51.22
C ASP A 343 -57.10 -54.54 52.00
N SER A 344 -57.50 -55.76 51.59
CA SER A 344 -58.49 -56.66 52.19
C SER A 344 -59.77 -56.05 52.78
N GLY A 345 -60.86 -56.08 51.99
CA GLY A 345 -62.23 -55.97 52.50
C GLY A 345 -63.23 -55.87 51.36
N VAL A 346 -64.27 -56.70 51.39
CA VAL A 346 -65.45 -56.53 50.51
C VAL A 346 -66.10 -55.20 50.88
N ILE A 347 -65.98 -54.18 50.02
CA ILE A 347 -66.70 -52.91 50.19
C ILE A 347 -68.17 -53.18 49.84
N THR A 348 -68.93 -53.69 50.80
CA THR A 348 -70.39 -53.68 50.77
C THR A 348 -70.87 -52.52 51.61
N GLY A 349 -71.55 -51.56 50.99
CA GLY A 349 -72.31 -50.53 51.72
C GLY A 349 -71.58 -49.23 52.09
N ARG A 350 -70.40 -48.91 51.53
CA ARG A 350 -69.84 -47.54 51.60
C ARG A 350 -69.59 -46.98 50.21
N GLU A 351 -70.21 -45.84 49.93
CA GLU A 351 -70.04 -45.07 48.70
C GLU A 351 -68.58 -44.63 48.56
N VAL A 352 -67.88 -45.18 47.56
CA VAL A 352 -66.61 -44.61 47.10
C VAL A 352 -66.95 -43.51 46.10
N TYR A 353 -66.77 -42.25 46.52
CA TYR A 353 -66.95 -41.08 45.67
C TYR A 353 -65.74 -40.90 44.76
N LEU A 354 -65.76 -41.53 43.59
CA LEU A 354 -64.81 -41.25 42.51
C LEU A 354 -65.46 -40.28 41.52
N GLU A 355 -65.28 -39.00 41.77
CA GLU A 355 -65.67 -37.97 40.81
C GLU A 355 -64.53 -37.73 39.85
N ALA A 356 -64.61 -38.32 38.67
CA ALA A 356 -63.82 -37.94 37.51
C ALA A 356 -64.69 -37.07 36.61
N LEU A 357 -64.28 -35.83 36.42
CA LEU A 357 -65.02 -34.81 35.68
C LEU A 357 -64.23 -34.46 34.41
N VAL A 358 -64.73 -34.88 33.24
CA VAL A 358 -64.11 -34.54 31.94
C VAL A 358 -64.98 -33.53 31.21
N TYR A 359 -64.39 -32.39 30.88
CA TYR A 359 -65.00 -31.35 30.05
C TYR A 359 -64.37 -31.38 28.66
N ALA A 360 -65.16 -31.78 27.66
CA ALA A 360 -64.76 -31.82 26.25
C ALA A 360 -65.70 -30.90 25.45
N PRO A 361 -65.35 -29.62 25.24
CA PRO A 361 -66.15 -28.75 24.40
C PRO A 361 -66.05 -29.23 22.93
N ASN A 362 -67.19 -29.40 22.27
CA ASN A 362 -67.34 -29.81 20.87
C ASN A 362 -66.94 -31.26 20.50
N SER A 363 -66.69 -32.14 21.48
CA SER A 363 -66.34 -33.56 21.24
C SER A 363 -67.08 -34.49 22.21
N TYR A 364 -67.16 -35.78 21.88
CA TYR A 364 -67.59 -36.80 22.84
C TYR A 364 -66.52 -36.97 23.92
N GLY A 365 -66.91 -36.90 25.18
CA GLY A 365 -66.04 -37.22 26.31
C GLY A 365 -66.45 -38.56 26.91
N SER A 366 -65.49 -39.44 27.15
CA SER A 366 -65.75 -40.69 27.87
C SER A 366 -64.77 -40.92 29.01
N VAL A 367 -65.31 -41.38 30.13
CA VAL A 367 -64.54 -41.80 31.30
C VAL A 367 -64.82 -43.26 31.54
N TYR A 368 -63.76 -44.05 31.68
CA TYR A 368 -63.84 -45.49 31.84
C TYR A 368 -63.00 -45.96 33.03
N LEU A 369 -63.51 -46.98 33.71
CA LEU A 369 -62.74 -47.75 34.69
C LEU A 369 -62.26 -49.04 34.02
N ARG A 370 -60.94 -49.21 33.97
CA ARG A 370 -60.30 -50.38 33.40
C ARG A 370 -59.31 -50.99 34.39
N THR A 371 -59.25 -52.31 34.48
CA THR A 371 -58.15 -52.98 35.19
C THR A 371 -56.86 -52.89 34.37
N ASN A 372 -55.72 -53.14 35.02
CA ASN A 372 -54.42 -53.23 34.34
C ASN A 372 -54.36 -54.34 33.28
N SER A 373 -55.24 -55.35 33.37
CA SER A 373 -55.42 -56.39 32.36
C SER A 373 -56.29 -55.99 31.16
N GLY A 374 -56.85 -54.77 31.17
CA GLY A 374 -57.67 -54.26 30.09
C GLY A 374 -59.16 -54.63 30.16
N THR A 375 -59.66 -55.12 31.29
CA THR A 375 -61.09 -55.45 31.47
C THR A 375 -61.88 -54.19 31.84
N PHE A 376 -63.00 -53.97 31.19
CA PHE A 376 -63.82 -52.75 31.34
C PHE A 376 -64.97 -52.98 32.34
N PHE A 377 -65.10 -52.10 33.33
CA PHE A 377 -66.08 -52.29 34.43
C PHE A 377 -67.24 -51.30 34.43
N GLY A 378 -67.19 -50.28 33.58
CA GLY A 378 -68.25 -49.28 33.49
C GLY A 378 -67.73 -47.96 32.93
N GLY A 379 -68.62 -47.24 32.28
CA GLY A 379 -68.30 -46.03 31.55
C GLY A 379 -69.46 -45.08 31.44
N VAL A 380 -69.16 -43.78 31.43
CA VAL A 380 -70.11 -42.75 31.04
C VAL A 380 -69.54 -42.04 29.83
N THR A 381 -70.33 -41.99 28.76
CA THR A 381 -70.03 -41.20 27.56
C THR A 381 -71.02 -40.04 27.52
N THR A 382 -70.54 -38.81 27.37
CA THR A 382 -71.41 -37.65 27.18
C THR A 382 -71.32 -37.16 25.74
N ALA A 383 -72.44 -36.65 25.23
CA ALA A 383 -72.49 -36.04 23.91
C ALA A 383 -71.79 -34.67 23.90
N PRO A 384 -71.35 -34.16 22.74
CA PRO A 384 -70.72 -32.86 22.63
C PRO A 384 -71.55 -31.76 23.29
N ASN A 385 -70.91 -30.87 24.06
CA ASN A 385 -71.53 -29.72 24.73
C ASN A 385 -72.58 -30.04 25.82
N SER A 386 -72.68 -31.29 26.27
CA SER A 386 -73.66 -31.71 27.31
C SER A 386 -73.27 -31.33 28.75
N GLY A 387 -72.11 -30.70 28.95
CA GLY A 387 -71.52 -30.62 30.28
C GLY A 387 -70.97 -31.97 30.75
N TYR A 388 -70.18 -31.90 31.82
CA TYR A 388 -69.28 -32.91 32.34
C TYR A 388 -69.75 -34.38 32.28
N ALA A 389 -68.88 -35.28 31.81
CA ALA A 389 -69.04 -36.72 32.07
C ALA A 389 -68.74 -37.02 33.54
N ARG A 390 -69.72 -37.57 34.27
CA ARG A 390 -69.58 -37.93 35.69
C ARG A 390 -69.86 -39.42 35.88
N LEU A 391 -68.85 -40.19 36.24
CA LEU A 391 -69.06 -41.53 36.78
C LEU A 391 -69.56 -41.40 38.23
N ARG A 392 -70.71 -41.99 38.54
CA ARG A 392 -71.16 -42.20 39.93
C ARG A 392 -71.17 -43.70 40.23
N SER A 393 -71.03 -44.06 41.49
CA SER A 393 -70.98 -45.46 41.96
C SER A 393 -72.14 -46.33 41.45
N GLY A 394 -73.34 -45.75 41.27
CA GLY A 394 -74.52 -46.46 40.75
C GLY A 394 -74.44 -46.88 39.27
N ASN A 395 -73.45 -46.39 38.51
CA ASN A 395 -73.28 -46.70 37.08
C ASN A 395 -72.31 -47.88 36.84
N ILE A 396 -71.86 -48.54 37.91
CA ILE A 396 -70.88 -49.63 37.86
C ILE A 396 -71.58 -50.91 38.31
N ALA A 397 -71.88 -51.80 37.37
CA ALA A 397 -72.50 -53.09 37.67
C ALA A 397 -71.41 -54.18 37.78
N GLY A 398 -71.13 -54.64 39.00
CA GLY A 398 -70.26 -55.79 39.24
C GLY A 398 -69.41 -55.68 40.50
N ALA A 399 -69.14 -56.80 41.16
CA ALA A 399 -68.21 -56.87 42.28
C ALA A 399 -66.76 -56.73 41.78
N PHE A 400 -65.98 -55.84 42.39
CA PHE A 400 -64.55 -55.69 42.08
C PHE A 400 -63.76 -56.91 42.59
N PRO A 401 -62.97 -57.59 41.73
CA PRO A 401 -62.07 -58.65 42.19
C PRO A 401 -60.99 -58.08 43.11
N ALA A 402 -60.76 -58.73 44.26
CA ALA A 402 -59.74 -58.31 45.21
C ALA A 402 -58.32 -58.43 44.60
N GLY A 403 -57.46 -57.43 44.87
CA GLY A 403 -56.04 -57.47 44.52
C GLY A 403 -55.69 -57.04 43.09
N GLN A 404 -56.59 -56.37 42.36
CA GLN A 404 -56.25 -55.72 41.10
C GLN A 404 -56.19 -54.20 41.23
N ASP A 405 -55.22 -53.62 40.53
CA ASP A 405 -55.11 -52.18 40.35
C ASP A 405 -56.06 -51.72 39.24
N PHE A 406 -56.63 -50.54 39.42
CA PHE A 406 -57.56 -49.93 38.47
C PHE A 406 -57.00 -48.61 37.97
N HIS A 407 -57.15 -48.38 36.67
CA HIS A 407 -56.79 -47.13 36.02
C HIS A 407 -58.07 -46.37 35.66
N ILE A 408 -58.11 -45.10 36.02
CA ILE A 408 -59.10 -44.17 35.47
C ILE A 408 -58.53 -43.66 34.17
N VAL A 409 -59.18 -44.01 33.06
CA VAL A 409 -58.76 -43.56 31.74
C VAL A 409 -59.82 -42.64 31.17
N ALA A 410 -59.42 -41.39 30.91
CA ALA A 410 -60.24 -40.42 30.22
C ALA A 410 -59.83 -40.38 28.75
N TYR A 411 -60.80 -40.50 27.84
CA TYR A 411 -60.60 -40.35 26.41
C TYR A 411 -61.36 -39.14 25.90
N SER A 412 -60.70 -38.38 25.03
CA SER A 412 -61.29 -37.28 24.28
C SER A 412 -60.65 -37.28 22.90
N SER A 413 -61.46 -37.04 21.85
CA SER A 413 -60.96 -36.81 20.49
C SER A 413 -60.39 -35.39 20.30
N GLY A 414 -60.46 -34.55 21.34
CA GLY A 414 -59.88 -33.20 21.40
C GLY A 414 -59.16 -32.93 22.72
N GLU A 415 -58.67 -31.70 22.90
CA GLU A 415 -57.86 -31.31 24.06
C GLU A 415 -58.62 -31.48 25.38
N ILE A 416 -58.06 -32.26 26.32
CA ILE A 416 -58.60 -32.38 27.67
C ILE A 416 -58.11 -31.16 28.44
N THR A 417 -59.00 -30.22 28.72
CA THR A 417 -58.61 -28.96 29.34
C THR A 417 -58.56 -29.02 30.86
N ASN A 418 -59.36 -29.90 31.48
CA ASN A 418 -59.44 -30.05 32.92
C ASN A 418 -59.83 -31.48 33.31
N VAL A 419 -59.07 -32.07 34.24
CA VAL A 419 -59.47 -33.27 34.97
C VAL A 419 -59.58 -32.90 36.43
N TYR A 420 -60.70 -33.26 37.05
CA TYR A 420 -60.88 -33.11 38.49
C TYR A 420 -60.99 -34.48 39.13
N ILE A 421 -60.28 -34.67 40.25
CA ILE A 421 -60.43 -35.84 41.12
C ILE A 421 -60.66 -35.30 42.54
N GLY A 422 -61.81 -35.60 43.13
CA GLY A 422 -62.14 -35.18 44.50
C GLY A 422 -62.16 -33.66 44.71
N GLY A 423 -62.56 -32.88 43.69
CA GLY A 423 -62.64 -31.41 43.76
C GLY A 423 -61.32 -30.68 43.49
N VAL A 424 -60.21 -31.39 43.28
CA VAL A 424 -58.91 -30.80 42.93
C VAL A 424 -58.77 -30.73 41.41
N ARG A 425 -58.49 -29.53 40.87
CA ARG A 425 -58.18 -29.32 39.45
C ARG A 425 -56.76 -29.80 39.17
N LEU A 426 -56.60 -30.87 38.40
CA LEU A 426 -55.29 -31.26 37.89
C LEU A 426 -54.92 -30.34 36.73
N ILE A 427 -53.84 -29.58 36.89
CA ILE A 427 -53.25 -28.79 35.81
C ILE A 427 -52.53 -29.76 34.90
N ILE A 428 -53.01 -29.87 33.66
CA ILE A 428 -52.41 -30.67 32.60
C ILE A 428 -51.32 -29.78 31.99
N LEU A 429 -50.05 -30.18 32.15
CA LEU A 429 -48.91 -29.53 31.51
C LEU A 429 -48.72 -30.05 30.08
#